data_AF-A0A4Q5PNH8-F1
#
_entry.id   AF-A0A4Q5PNH8-F1
#
_cell.length_a   1.000
_cell.length_b   1.000
_cell.length_c   1.000
_cell.angle_alpha   90.00
_cell.angle_beta   90.00
_cell.angle_gamma   90.00
#
_symmetry.space_group_name_H-M   'P 1'
#
loop_
_entity.id
_entity.type
_entity.pdbx_description
1 polymer ?
#
loop_
_entity_poly.entity_id
_entity_poly.type
_entity_poly.pdbx_seq_one_letter_code
_entity_poly.pdbx_strand_id
1 'polypeptide(L)' 'MQSNQTTPKRPVNLSINVKTLELARELGMNLSQTVDAFLADEVRRRYWERWNADNREAVDAYNERIAKEGLPLQKYRSF' A
#
# COMPACT_ATOMS: atom_id res chain seq x y z
N MET A 1 -4.77 1.94 16.25
CA MET A 1 -5.43 0.65 16.50
C MET A 1 -5.44 -0.17 15.20
N GLN A 2 -4.32 -0.80 14.83
CA GLN A 2 -4.37 -1.88 13.84
C GLN A 2 -4.79 -3.13 14.59
N SER A 3 -6.03 -3.54 14.39
CA SER A 3 -6.55 -4.80 14.90
C SER A 3 -5.76 -5.92 14.22
N ASN A 4 -5.03 -6.70 15.03
CA ASN A 4 -4.29 -7.88 14.62
C ASN A 4 -5.27 -9.04 14.34
N GLN A 5 -6.18 -8.82 13.39
CA GLN A 5 -7.10 -9.85 12.90
C GLN A 5 -6.30 -10.70 11.92
N THR A 6 -5.86 -11.88 12.35
CA THR A 6 -5.38 -12.93 11.45
C THR A 6 -6.50 -13.27 10.49
N THR A 7 -6.50 -12.56 9.36
CA THR A 7 -7.52 -12.71 8.33
C THR A 7 -7.32 -14.10 7.74
N PRO A 8 -8.36 -14.95 7.68
CA PRO A 8 -8.21 -16.31 7.20
C PRO A 8 -7.71 -16.32 5.76
N LYS A 9 -6.59 -17.03 5.51
CA LYS A 9 -6.02 -17.18 4.18
C LYS A 9 -6.96 -18.03 3.33
N ARG A 10 -7.39 -17.49 2.19
CA ARG A 10 -8.16 -18.24 1.20
C ARG A 10 -7.19 -18.87 0.19
N PRO A 11 -7.23 -20.19 -0.03
CA PRO A 11 -6.46 -20.80 -1.12
C PRO A 11 -6.96 -20.28 -2.46
N VAL A 12 -6.03 -19.86 -3.32
CA VAL A 12 -6.29 -19.36 -4.67
C VAL A 12 -5.45 -20.15 -5.66
N ASN A 13 -6.05 -20.51 -6.80
CA ASN A 13 -5.34 -21.16 -7.89
C ASN A 13 -4.68 -20.09 -8.76
N LEU A 14 -3.36 -20.16 -8.90
CA LEU A 14 -2.55 -19.22 -9.67
C LEU A 14 -1.74 -20.00 -10.72
N SER A 15 -1.74 -19.51 -11.95
CA SER A 15 -0.89 -20.06 -13.02
C SER A 15 0.42 -19.29 -13.06
N ILE A 16 1.52 -19.97 -12.77
CA ILE A 16 2.89 -19.42 -12.78
C ILE A 16 3.73 -20.22 -13.78
N ASN A 17 4.72 -19.57 -14.39
CA ASN A 17 5.67 -20.25 -15.26
C ASN A 17 6.35 -21.43 -14.54
N VAL A 18 6.31 -22.62 -15.15
CA VAL A 18 6.81 -23.86 -14.56
C VAL A 18 8.30 -23.77 -14.22
N LYS A 19 9.12 -23.18 -15.09
CA LYS A 19 10.57 -23.03 -14.84
C LYS A 19 10.86 -22.15 -13.63
N THR A 20 10.09 -21.08 -13.45
CA THR A 20 10.22 -20.19 -12.29
C THR A 20 9.77 -20.88 -11.00
N LEU A 21 8.71 -21.70 -11.08
CA LEU A 21 8.21 -22.48 -9.95
C LEU A 21 9.22 -23.56 -9.51
N GLU A 22 9.80 -24.27 -10.47
CA GLU A 22 10.84 -25.29 -10.21
C GLU A 22 12.06 -24.66 -9.55
N LEU A 23 12.60 -23.58 -10.12
CA LEU A 23 13.73 -22.86 -9.54
C LEU A 23 13.43 -22.35 -8.12
N ALA A 24 12.24 -21.77 -7.89
CA ALA A 24 11.86 -21.31 -6.56
C ALA A 24 11.80 -22.47 -5.54
N ARG A 25 11.38 -23.66 -5.96
CA ARG A 25 11.37 -24.87 -5.12
C ARG A 25 12.77 -25.38 -4.84
N GLU A 26 13.65 -25.42 -5.85
CA GLU A 26 15.06 -25.81 -5.69
C GLU A 26 15.79 -24.89 -4.71
N LEU A 27 15.45 -23.59 -4.72
CA LEU A 27 15.98 -22.59 -3.81
C LEU A 27 15.32 -22.62 -2.41
N GLY A 28 14.38 -23.53 -2.15
CA GLY A 28 13.70 -23.66 -0.85
C GLY A 28 12.79 -22.48 -0.49
N MET A 29 12.30 -21.73 -1.49
CA MET A 29 11.48 -20.54 -1.25
C MET A 29 10.08 -20.92 -0.76
N ASN A 30 9.58 -20.17 0.24
CA ASN A 30 8.19 -20.26 0.65
C ASN A 30 7.30 -19.46 -0.31
N LEU A 31 6.86 -20.10 -1.40
CA LEU A 31 6.07 -19.46 -2.46
C LEU A 31 4.82 -18.76 -1.93
N SER A 32 4.10 -19.38 -1.00
CA SER A 32 2.87 -18.79 -0.44
C SER A 32 3.17 -17.48 0.26
N GLN A 33 4.20 -17.43 1.11
CA GLN A 33 4.59 -16.22 1.82
C GLN A 33 5.10 -15.14 0.88
N THR A 34 5.92 -15.50 -0.12
CA THR A 34 6.47 -14.54 -1.08
C THR A 34 5.37 -13.89 -1.93
N VAL A 35 4.45 -14.69 -2.46
CA VAL A 35 3.34 -14.19 -3.29
C VAL A 35 2.37 -13.35 -2.45
N ASP A 36 2.09 -13.76 -1.21
CA ASP A 36 1.24 -13.02 -0.26
C ASP A 36 1.81 -11.62 0.03
N ALA A 37 3.11 -11.54 0.35
CA ALA A 37 3.79 -10.27 0.61
C ALA A 37 3.81 -9.37 -0.64
N PHE A 38 4.19 -9.92 -1.79
CA PHE A 38 4.23 -9.18 -3.05
C PHE A 38 2.85 -8.62 -3.43
N LEU A 39 1.81 -9.45 -3.31
CA LEU A 39 0.44 -9.04 -3.61
C LEU A 39 -0.05 -7.96 -2.64
N ALA A 40 0.24 -8.09 -1.34
CA ALA A 40 -0.13 -7.09 -0.34
C ALA A 40 0.49 -5.71 -0.66
N ASP A 41 1.75 -5.69 -1.06
CA ASP A 41 2.46 -4.47 -1.42
C ASP A 41 1.91 -3.84 -2.70
N GLU A 42 1.68 -4.64 -3.75
CA GLU A 42 1.10 -4.15 -5.01
C GLU A 42 -0.34 -3.63 -4.81
N VAL A 43 -1.16 -4.30 -4.01
CA VAL A 43 -2.50 -3.82 -3.64
C VAL A 43 -2.42 -2.49 -2.91
N ARG A 44 -1.51 -2.36 -1.94
CA ARG A 44 -1.30 -1.11 -1.20
C ARG A 44 -0.88 0.02 -2.14
N ARG A 45 0.04 -0.25 -3.07
CA ARG A 45 0.50 0.73 -4.06
C ARG A 45 -0.65 1.22 -4.92
N ARG A 46 -1.41 0.30 -5.53
CA ARG A 46 -2.58 0.61 -6.39
C ARG A 46 -3.65 1.38 -5.64
N TYR A 47 -3.89 1.01 -4.38
CA TYR A 47 -4.84 1.71 -3.52
C TYR A 47 -4.45 3.18 -3.34
N TRP A 48 -3.18 3.44 -2.97
CA TRP A 48 -2.70 4.81 -2.77
C TRP A 48 -2.62 5.62 -4.06
N GLU A 49 -2.23 5.00 -5.18
CA GLU A 49 -2.26 5.66 -6.48
C GLU A 49 -3.66 6.16 -6.83
N ARG A 50 -4.67 5.31 -6.62
CA ARG A 50 -6.06 5.68 -6.85
C ARG A 50 -6.53 6.73 -5.86
N TRP A 51 -6.24 6.56 -4.57
CA TRP A 51 -6.63 7.53 -3.55
C TRP A 51 -6.02 8.91 -3.83
N ASN A 52 -4.74 8.98 -4.20
CA ASN A 52 -4.08 10.22 -4.57
C ASN A 52 -4.71 10.87 -5.81
N ALA A 53 -5.09 10.08 -6.82
CA ALA A 53 -5.78 10.60 -7.99
C ALA A 53 -7.16 11.18 -7.64
N ASP A 54 -7.94 10.44 -6.85
CA ASP A 54 -9.29 10.82 -6.44
C ASP A 54 -9.29 12.04 -5.50
N ASN A 55 -8.26 12.20 -4.67
CA ASN A 55 -8.16 13.28 -3.68
C ASN A 55 -7.29 14.45 -4.14
N ARG A 56 -6.75 14.42 -5.37
CA ARG A 56 -5.83 15.45 -5.87
C ARG A 56 -6.42 16.85 -5.78
N GLU A 57 -7.66 17.02 -6.22
CA GLU A 57 -8.34 18.32 -6.19
C GLU A 57 -8.53 18.85 -4.76
N ALA A 58 -8.90 17.97 -3.82
CA ALA A 58 -9.05 18.35 -2.41
C ALA A 58 -7.70 18.72 -1.76
N VAL A 59 -6.64 17.99 -2.10
CA VAL A 59 -5.27 18.28 -1.65
C VAL A 59 -4.78 19.59 -2.23
N ASP A 60 -5.01 19.85 -3.52
CA ASP A 60 -4.60 21.08 -4.19
C ASP A 60 -5.34 22.29 -3.61
N ALA A 61 -6.66 22.20 -3.42
CA ALA A 61 -7.46 23.25 -2.79
C ALA A 61 -7.00 23.55 -1.35
N TYR A 62 -6.65 22.50 -0.60
CA TYR A 62 -6.09 22.66 0.75
C TYR A 62 -4.70 23.33 0.71
N ASN A 63 -3.83 22.91 -0.19
CA ASN A 63 -2.50 23.49 -0.38
C ASN A 63 -2.58 24.97 -0.77
N GLU A 64 -3.50 25.33 -1.67
CA GLU A 64 -3.76 26.74 -2.02
C GLU A 64 -4.19 27.55 -0.80
N ARG A 65 -5.08 26.99 0.03
CA ARG A 65 -5.51 27.67 1.25
C ARG A 65 -4.34 27.90 2.20
N ILE A 66 -3.49 26.89 2.42
CA ILE A 66 -2.28 27.03 3.24
C ILE A 66 -1.31 28.05 2.65
N ALA A 67 -1.17 28.12 1.32
CA ALA A 67 -0.31 29.12 0.67
C ALA A 67 -0.84 30.55 0.84
N LYS A 68 -2.17 30.74 0.82
CA LYS A 68 -2.83 32.05 0.98
C LYS A 68 -2.91 32.50 2.45
N GLU A 69 -3.30 31.59 3.34
CA GLU A 69 -3.67 31.90 4.73
C GLU A 69 -2.58 31.52 5.74
N GLY A 70 -1.55 30.78 5.32
CA GLY A 70 -0.56 30.18 6.20
C GLY A 70 -1.10 28.97 6.95
N LEU A 71 -0.27 28.38 7.81
CA LEU A 71 -0.66 27.23 8.62
C LEU A 71 -1.59 27.69 9.77
N PRO A 72 -2.83 27.18 9.87
CA PRO A 72 -3.83 27.68 10.83
C PRO A 72 -3.38 27.67 12.30
N LEU A 73 -2.53 26.69 12.66
CA LEU A 73 -2.05 26.48 14.02
C LEU A 73 -0.60 26.96 14.22
N GLN A 74 0.01 27.61 13.23
CA GLN A 74 1.39 28.11 13.32
C GLN A 74 1.59 29.04 14.52
N LYS A 75 0.56 29.84 14.85
CA LYS A 75 0.53 30.76 15.99
C LYS A 75 0.58 30.09 17.37
N TYR A 76 0.38 28.77 17.46
CA TYR A 76 0.44 28.01 18.72
C TYR A 76 1.64 27.07 18.82
N ARG A 77 2.53 27.06 17.81
CA ARG A 77 3.73 26.23 17.81
C ARG A 77 4.75 26.79 18.81
N SER A 78 4.92 26.10 19.93
CA SER A 78 5.99 26.37 20.91
C SER A 78 7.21 25.50 20.58
N PHE A 79 8.42 26.05 20.70
CA PHE A 79 9.69 25.38 20.42
C PHE A 79 10.30 24.76 21.68
#